data_AF-A0A7C4UEL4-F1
#
_entry.id   AF-A0A7C4UEL4-F1
#
_cell.length_a   1.000
_cell.length_b   1.000
_cell.length_c   1.000
_cell.angle_alpha   90.00
_cell.angle_beta   90.00
_cell.angle_gamma   90.00
#
_symmetry.space_group_name_H-M   'P 1'
#
loop_
_entity.id
_entity.type
_entity.pdbx_description
1 polymer ?
#
loop_
_entity_poly.entity_id
_entity_poly.type
_entity_poly.pdbx_seq_one_letter_code
_entity_poly.pdbx_strand_id
1 'polypeptide(L)'
;MLLALPALRADDKPKDQPPNEQYAALVKEYQTAQQAAMKAMREAKTTEERQKASLEARSLAGKFAPRFLELAEKSPKEAAAVDALVWVVNNNPPMAAGRGTTPSSKAIDILLKDHVSSEKLAPVCQMLGFGFDDANGGKLRTILEKNPHQEVQAEACMALAQNLRQRSTIVRRIQDDKEMASRYESFLGKETVEQMKKADAAKLESDSEAAFRMLGDKYLSQLKPERILNICQQLSFNAGKGGESLLRTIMDKDQRRDVQGVACLSLASAMKQRADEIVEKDAKEAARIRKDCEELFERCVEKFADVKAGFRGTVGERAKGELFEIRNLAVGLPAPKVEGEDQDGKKFTLSDYKGKVVLLDFWSEF
;
A
#
# COMPACT_ATOMS: atom_id res chain seq x y z
N MET A 1 -25.46 1.59 30.53
CA MET A 1 -26.05 0.32 30.03
C MET A 1 -24.96 -0.39 29.24
N LEU A 2 -24.29 -1.39 29.83
CA LEU A 2 -23.32 -2.20 29.09
C LEU A 2 -24.08 -2.92 27.97
N LEU A 3 -23.84 -2.54 26.72
CA LEU A 3 -24.15 -3.40 25.58
C LEU A 3 -23.16 -4.56 25.65
N ALA A 4 -23.52 -5.57 26.43
CA ALA A 4 -22.91 -6.88 26.30
C ALA A 4 -23.11 -7.28 24.84
N LEU A 5 -22.00 -7.49 24.13
CA LEU A 5 -22.00 -8.32 22.92
C LEU A 5 -22.83 -9.56 23.26
N PRO A 6 -23.70 -10.05 22.34
CA PRO A 6 -24.24 -11.39 22.49
C PRO A 6 -23.03 -12.27 22.79
N ALA A 7 -23.07 -12.95 23.94
CA ALA A 7 -22.01 -13.86 24.31
C ALA A 7 -21.70 -14.69 23.06
N LEU A 8 -20.43 -14.69 22.64
CA LEU A 8 -19.87 -15.66 21.69
C LEU A 8 -20.07 -17.03 22.35
N ARG A 9 -21.31 -17.51 22.40
CA ARG A 9 -21.67 -18.81 22.93
C ARG A 9 -21.19 -19.80 21.89
N ALA A 10 -20.23 -20.60 22.29
CA ALA A 10 -19.73 -21.73 21.56
C ALA A 10 -20.77 -22.87 21.41
N ASP A 11 -22.03 -22.68 21.84
CA ASP A 11 -23.05 -23.71 21.90
C ASP A 11 -24.36 -23.20 21.26
N ASP A 12 -24.55 -23.52 19.97
CA ASP A 12 -25.75 -24.18 19.40
C ASP A 12 -25.73 -24.22 17.84
N LYS A 13 -24.99 -25.22 17.31
CA LYS A 13 -25.09 -25.93 15.99
C LYS A 13 -24.78 -25.22 14.64
N PRO A 14 -24.39 -25.98 13.56
CA PRO A 14 -24.19 -27.45 13.46
C PRO A 14 -22.82 -27.87 12.89
N LYS A 15 -22.18 -28.87 13.51
CA LYS A 15 -21.03 -29.60 12.91
C LYS A 15 -21.39 -30.37 11.62
N ASP A 16 -22.67 -30.38 11.21
CA ASP A 16 -23.23 -31.16 10.09
C ASP A 16 -23.68 -30.32 8.88
N GLN A 17 -23.48 -28.99 8.90
CA GLN A 17 -23.79 -28.15 7.74
C GLN A 17 -22.77 -28.33 6.61
N PRO A 18 -23.18 -28.23 5.33
CA PRO A 18 -22.24 -28.15 4.21
C PRO A 18 -21.15 -27.08 4.44
N PRO A 19 -19.88 -27.31 4.05
CA PRO A 19 -18.78 -26.37 4.33
C PRO A 19 -19.00 -24.93 3.83
N ASN A 20 -19.72 -24.75 2.73
CA ASN A 20 -20.13 -23.44 2.22
C ASN A 20 -21.13 -22.71 3.15
N GLU A 21 -22.07 -23.44 3.77
CA GLU A 21 -22.99 -22.87 4.77
C GLU A 21 -22.25 -22.52 6.05
N GLN A 22 -21.31 -23.36 6.49
CA GLN A 22 -20.44 -23.05 7.62
C GLN A 22 -19.61 -21.77 7.37
N TYR A 23 -19.03 -21.64 6.17
CA TYR A 23 -18.32 -20.43 5.76
C TYR A 23 -19.22 -19.19 5.81
N ALA A 24 -20.41 -19.26 5.19
CA ALA A 24 -21.36 -18.16 5.15
C ALA A 24 -21.81 -17.73 6.56
N ALA A 25 -22.04 -18.70 7.45
CA ALA A 25 -22.39 -18.45 8.84
C ALA A 25 -21.27 -17.70 9.58
N LEU A 26 -20.01 -18.12 9.44
CA LEU A 26 -18.85 -17.44 10.04
C LEU A 26 -18.68 -16.01 9.51
N VAL A 27 -18.84 -15.80 8.20
CA VAL A 27 -18.78 -14.46 7.60
C VAL A 27 -19.88 -13.56 8.17
N LYS A 28 -21.12 -14.06 8.27
CA LYS A 28 -22.25 -13.30 8.82
C LYS A 28 -22.04 -12.93 10.28
N GLU A 29 -21.52 -13.86 11.08
CA GLU A 29 -21.20 -13.63 12.50
C GLU A 29 -20.11 -12.56 12.65
N TYR A 30 -19.05 -12.64 11.84
CA TYR A 30 -17.99 -11.63 11.81
C TYR A 30 -18.51 -10.25 11.41
N GLN A 31 -19.32 -10.16 10.35
CA GLN A 31 -19.93 -8.90 9.91
C GLN A 31 -20.83 -8.29 10.98
N THR A 32 -21.61 -9.12 11.68
CA THR A 32 -22.46 -8.67 12.80
C THR A 32 -21.61 -8.09 13.93
N ALA A 33 -20.51 -8.75 14.29
CA ALA A 33 -19.58 -8.26 15.30
C ALA A 33 -18.89 -6.95 14.87
N GLN A 34 -18.47 -6.84 13.60
CA GLN A 34 -17.90 -5.60 13.06
C GLN A 34 -18.92 -4.45 13.14
N GLN A 35 -20.15 -4.67 12.71
CA GLN A 35 -21.20 -3.65 12.75
C GLN A 35 -21.48 -3.19 14.17
N ALA A 36 -21.51 -4.12 15.14
CA ALA A 36 -21.66 -3.78 16.55
C ALA A 36 -20.50 -2.91 17.05
N ALA A 37 -19.26 -3.25 16.70
CA ALA A 37 -18.08 -2.48 17.11
C ALA A 37 -18.02 -1.09 16.46
N MET A 38 -18.38 -0.98 15.18
CA MET A 38 -18.51 0.31 14.47
C MET A 38 -19.61 1.18 15.08
N LYS A 39 -20.77 0.60 15.41
CA LYS A 39 -21.85 1.29 16.11
C LYS A 39 -21.38 1.80 17.48
N ALA A 40 -20.68 0.97 18.25
CA ALA A 40 -20.12 1.37 19.54
C ALA A 40 -19.11 2.52 19.42
N MET A 41 -18.24 2.51 18.39
CA MET A 41 -17.32 3.63 18.13
C MET A 41 -18.04 4.93 17.78
N ARG A 42 -19.14 4.84 17.01
CA ARG A 42 -19.95 5.99 16.60
C ARG A 42 -20.76 6.59 17.76
N GLU A 43 -21.28 5.73 18.64
CA GLU A 43 -22.10 6.13 19.78
C GLU A 43 -21.28 6.49 21.04
N ALA A 44 -19.96 6.23 21.02
CA ALA A 44 -19.05 6.54 22.12
C ALA A 44 -19.04 8.05 22.44
N LYS A 45 -19.33 8.37 23.69
CA LYS A 45 -19.39 9.74 24.22
C LYS A 45 -18.04 10.20 24.77
N THR A 46 -17.17 9.25 25.12
CA THR A 46 -15.84 9.53 25.66
C THR A 46 -14.75 8.95 24.78
N THR A 47 -13.54 9.52 24.89
CA THR A 47 -12.34 9.00 24.23
C THR A 47 -12.03 7.57 24.67
N GLU A 48 -12.21 7.25 25.95
CA GLU A 48 -11.99 5.90 26.49
C GLU A 48 -12.96 4.87 25.89
N GLU A 49 -14.25 5.20 25.79
CA GLU A 49 -15.26 4.35 25.15
C GLU A 49 -14.91 4.09 23.68
N ARG A 50 -14.52 5.15 22.96
CA ARG A 50 -14.11 5.06 21.56
C ARG A 50 -12.86 4.22 21.39
N GLN A 51 -11.88 4.37 22.28
CA GLN A 51 -10.64 3.59 22.29
C GLN A 51 -10.93 2.11 22.56
N LYS A 52 -11.78 1.80 23.54
CA LYS A 52 -12.18 0.41 23.85
C LYS A 52 -12.90 -0.24 22.66
N ALA A 53 -13.85 0.46 22.04
CA ALA A 53 -14.56 -0.04 20.87
C ALA A 53 -13.61 -0.24 19.66
N SER A 54 -12.63 0.64 19.49
CA SER A 54 -11.58 0.51 18.46
C SER A 54 -10.67 -0.70 18.71
N LEU A 55 -10.23 -0.92 19.95
CA LEU A 55 -9.45 -2.10 20.33
C LEU A 55 -10.22 -3.40 20.10
N GLU A 56 -11.49 -3.43 20.48
CA GLU A 56 -12.36 -4.58 20.24
C GLU A 56 -12.49 -4.87 18.75
N ALA A 57 -12.80 -3.86 17.93
CA ALA A 57 -12.87 -3.99 16.46
C ALA A 57 -11.58 -4.51 15.84
N ARG A 58 -10.42 -3.99 16.28
CA ARG A 58 -9.10 -4.45 15.82
C ARG A 58 -8.82 -5.92 16.20
N SER A 59 -9.36 -6.39 17.33
CA SER A 59 -9.16 -7.76 17.79
C SER A 59 -10.08 -8.80 17.12
N LEU A 60 -11.19 -8.38 16.51
CA LEU A 60 -12.21 -9.30 15.98
C LEU A 60 -11.62 -10.30 14.99
N ALA A 61 -10.83 -9.86 14.03
CA ALA A 61 -10.26 -10.76 13.03
C ALA A 61 -9.41 -11.87 13.66
N GLY A 62 -8.62 -11.54 14.69
CA GLY A 62 -7.82 -12.51 15.44
C GLY A 62 -8.67 -13.54 16.20
N LYS A 63 -9.87 -13.18 16.65
CA LYS A 63 -10.82 -14.10 17.32
C LYS A 63 -11.48 -15.07 16.32
N PHE A 64 -11.70 -14.63 15.08
CA PHE A 64 -12.38 -15.43 14.05
C PHE A 64 -11.43 -16.26 13.19
N ALA A 65 -10.19 -15.79 12.97
CA ALA A 65 -9.22 -16.46 12.09
C ALA A 65 -9.00 -17.96 12.43
N PRO A 66 -8.88 -18.39 13.71
CA PRO A 66 -8.77 -19.81 14.04
C PRO A 66 -9.97 -20.66 13.57
N ARG A 67 -11.18 -20.10 13.59
CA ARG A 67 -12.41 -20.81 13.19
C ARG A 67 -12.50 -21.01 11.67
N PHE A 68 -12.07 -20.00 10.91
CA PHE A 68 -11.94 -20.13 9.46
C PHE A 68 -10.83 -21.13 9.07
N LEU A 69 -9.70 -21.13 9.77
CA LEU A 69 -8.66 -22.14 9.58
C LEU A 69 -9.18 -23.56 9.85
N GLU A 70 -9.89 -23.75 10.97
CA GLU A 70 -10.46 -25.05 11.32
C GLU A 70 -11.44 -25.56 10.24
N LEU A 71 -12.28 -24.67 9.69
CA LEU A 71 -13.16 -25.01 8.57
C LEU A 71 -12.38 -25.48 7.34
N ALA A 72 -11.31 -24.75 6.98
CA ALA A 72 -10.47 -25.11 5.85
C ALA A 72 -9.76 -26.45 6.04
N GLU A 73 -9.24 -26.71 7.24
CA GLU A 73 -8.53 -27.96 7.58
C GLU A 73 -9.46 -29.18 7.58
N LYS A 74 -10.73 -29.01 7.94
CA LYS A 74 -11.74 -30.07 7.91
C LYS A 74 -12.26 -30.36 6.50
N SER A 75 -12.19 -29.39 5.60
CA SER A 75 -12.80 -29.47 4.27
C SER A 75 -11.80 -29.14 3.14
N PRO A 76 -10.57 -29.69 3.13
CA PRO A 76 -9.45 -29.17 2.35
C PRO A 76 -9.60 -29.28 0.83
N LYS A 77 -10.62 -29.97 0.32
CA LYS A 77 -10.89 -30.09 -1.13
C LYS A 77 -12.06 -29.23 -1.60
N GLU A 78 -12.80 -28.63 -0.66
CA GLU A 78 -13.99 -27.87 -0.95
C GLU A 78 -13.65 -26.41 -1.27
N ALA A 79 -14.45 -25.76 -2.12
CA ALA A 79 -14.27 -24.34 -2.45
C ALA A 79 -14.29 -23.44 -1.20
N ALA A 80 -15.09 -23.83 -0.20
CA ALA A 80 -15.18 -23.14 1.09
C ALA A 80 -13.86 -23.10 1.87
N ALA A 81 -12.97 -24.09 1.71
CA ALA A 81 -11.66 -24.06 2.35
C ALA A 81 -10.80 -22.95 1.78
N VAL A 82 -10.77 -22.79 0.45
CA VAL A 82 -10.05 -21.69 -0.21
C VAL A 82 -10.62 -20.34 0.24
N ASP A 83 -11.95 -20.21 0.29
CA ASP A 83 -12.61 -18.98 0.75
C ASP A 83 -12.26 -18.63 2.21
N ALA A 84 -12.23 -19.64 3.09
CA ALA A 84 -11.86 -19.47 4.48
C ALA A 84 -10.38 -19.06 4.63
N LEU A 85 -9.46 -19.68 3.87
CA LEU A 85 -8.04 -19.35 3.90
C LEU A 85 -7.78 -17.93 3.38
N VAL A 86 -8.37 -17.55 2.23
CA VAL A 86 -8.26 -16.19 1.68
C VAL A 86 -8.85 -15.16 2.65
N TRP A 87 -9.95 -15.50 3.32
CA TRP A 87 -10.52 -14.63 4.36
C TRP A 87 -9.53 -14.38 5.49
N VAL A 88 -8.85 -15.42 5.98
CA VAL A 88 -7.85 -15.30 7.07
C VAL A 88 -6.72 -14.36 6.65
N VAL A 89 -6.17 -14.54 5.45
CA VAL A 89 -5.07 -13.70 4.94
C VAL A 89 -5.47 -12.23 4.85
N ASN A 90 -6.66 -11.93 4.34
CA ASN A 90 -7.09 -10.55 4.10
C ASN A 90 -7.54 -9.81 5.37
N ASN A 91 -8.14 -10.52 6.33
CA ASN A 91 -8.73 -9.89 7.51
C ASN A 91 -7.81 -9.90 8.73
N ASN A 92 -6.85 -10.82 8.76
CA ASN A 92 -5.90 -10.95 9.86
C ASN A 92 -4.46 -10.90 9.35
N PRO A 93 -4.08 -9.88 8.54
CA PRO A 93 -2.78 -9.88 7.88
C PRO A 93 -1.64 -10.06 8.90
N PRO A 94 -0.57 -10.78 8.56
CA PRO A 94 0.56 -10.95 9.46
C PRO A 94 1.07 -9.55 9.83
N MET A 95 1.04 -9.24 11.14
CA MET A 95 1.66 -8.02 11.64
C MET A 95 3.12 -8.03 11.19
N ALA A 96 3.57 -6.91 10.61
CA ALA A 96 4.82 -6.78 9.84
C ALA A 96 6.13 -7.14 10.57
N ALA A 97 6.08 -7.62 11.82
CA ALA A 97 7.26 -8.02 12.58
C ALA A 97 6.96 -8.99 13.75
N GLY A 98 5.85 -9.73 13.74
CA GLY A 98 5.56 -10.70 14.81
C GLY A 98 6.34 -11.99 14.65
N ARG A 99 7.23 -12.33 15.59
CA ARG A 99 7.84 -13.68 15.66
C ARG A 99 6.76 -14.71 16.00
N GLY A 100 6.54 -15.69 15.12
CA GLY A 100 5.66 -16.85 15.34
C GLY A 100 4.76 -17.18 14.15
N THR A 101 4.29 -18.43 14.08
CA THR A 101 3.27 -18.85 13.09
C THR A 101 1.96 -18.14 13.41
N THR A 102 1.54 -17.24 12.52
CA THR A 102 0.23 -16.59 12.62
C THR A 102 -0.82 -17.43 11.90
N PRO A 103 -2.12 -17.26 12.21
CA PRO A 103 -3.18 -17.87 11.42
C PRO A 103 -3.02 -17.61 9.91
N SER A 104 -2.55 -16.41 9.55
CA SER A 104 -2.37 -16.00 8.16
C SER A 104 -1.14 -16.61 7.50
N SER A 105 -0.03 -16.79 8.22
CA SER A 105 1.12 -17.52 7.66
C SER A 105 0.75 -18.98 7.40
N LYS A 106 0.02 -19.63 8.34
CA LYS A 106 -0.49 -20.99 8.14
C LYS A 106 -1.46 -21.06 6.96
N ALA A 107 -2.37 -20.10 6.83
CA ALA A 107 -3.32 -20.04 5.72
C ALA A 107 -2.60 -19.92 4.37
N ILE A 108 -1.58 -19.07 4.28
CA ILE A 108 -0.77 -18.91 3.07
C ILE A 108 -0.03 -20.22 2.74
N ASP A 109 0.55 -20.89 3.72
CA ASP A 109 1.27 -22.16 3.50
C ASP A 109 0.33 -23.24 2.94
N ILE A 110 -0.90 -23.36 3.48
CA ILE A 110 -1.92 -24.29 2.96
C ILE A 110 -2.34 -23.89 1.54
N LEU A 111 -2.58 -22.60 1.28
CA LEU A 111 -2.95 -22.10 -0.05
C LEU A 111 -1.88 -22.41 -1.09
N LEU A 112 -0.60 -22.21 -0.78
CA LEU A 112 0.50 -22.48 -1.71
C LEU A 112 0.77 -23.97 -1.92
N LYS A 113 0.51 -24.79 -0.91
CA LYS A 113 0.73 -26.23 -0.98
C LYS A 113 -0.40 -26.93 -1.73
N ASP A 114 -1.64 -26.64 -1.36
CA ASP A 114 -2.81 -27.44 -1.75
C ASP A 114 -3.71 -26.71 -2.77
N HIS A 115 -3.60 -25.38 -2.90
CA HIS A 115 -4.51 -24.55 -3.69
C HIS A 115 -3.83 -23.52 -4.60
N VAL A 116 -2.56 -23.75 -4.99
CA VAL A 116 -1.76 -22.77 -5.75
C VAL A 116 -2.37 -22.42 -7.11
N SER A 117 -3.22 -23.29 -7.66
CA SER A 117 -3.90 -23.09 -8.93
C SER A 117 -5.20 -22.28 -8.84
N SER A 118 -5.63 -21.87 -7.64
CA SER A 118 -6.89 -21.13 -7.46
C SER A 118 -6.84 -19.71 -8.03
N GLU A 119 -7.89 -19.29 -8.74
CA GLU A 119 -8.07 -17.90 -9.18
C GLU A 119 -8.25 -16.92 -8.01
N LYS A 120 -8.61 -17.42 -6.81
CA LYS A 120 -8.84 -16.59 -5.61
C LYS A 120 -7.55 -16.12 -4.92
N LEU A 121 -6.38 -16.41 -5.49
CA LEU A 121 -5.08 -15.99 -4.94
C LEU A 121 -4.70 -14.54 -5.28
N ALA A 122 -5.40 -13.86 -6.19
CA ALA A 122 -5.10 -12.47 -6.55
C ALA A 122 -5.01 -11.51 -5.33
N PRO A 123 -5.96 -11.49 -4.38
CA PRO A 123 -5.85 -10.69 -3.15
C PRO A 123 -4.69 -11.10 -2.24
N VAL A 124 -4.33 -12.39 -2.22
CA VAL A 124 -3.21 -12.91 -1.43
C VAL A 124 -1.88 -12.37 -1.96
N CYS A 125 -1.73 -12.28 -3.28
CA CYS A 125 -0.57 -11.64 -3.91
C CYS A 125 -0.40 -10.19 -3.44
N GLN A 126 -1.48 -9.41 -3.43
CA GLN A 126 -1.42 -8.00 -3.00
C GLN A 126 -0.94 -7.87 -1.55
N MET A 127 -1.43 -8.72 -0.64
CA MET A 127 -0.95 -8.74 0.73
C MET A 127 0.55 -9.03 0.79
N LEU A 128 1.03 -10.04 0.06
CA LEU A 128 2.44 -10.45 0.05
C LEU A 128 3.36 -9.35 -0.50
N GLY A 129 2.84 -8.51 -1.41
CA GLY A 129 3.56 -7.39 -2.00
C GLY A 129 3.88 -6.24 -1.03
N PHE A 130 3.11 -6.08 0.05
CA PHE A 130 3.35 -5.03 1.05
C PHE A 130 4.51 -5.35 2.01
N GLY A 131 4.90 -6.62 2.13
CA GLY A 131 6.02 -7.05 2.97
C GLY A 131 7.37 -6.69 2.35
N PHE A 132 8.44 -6.82 3.15
CA PHE A 132 9.83 -6.64 2.73
C PHE A 132 10.71 -7.86 3.02
N ASP A 133 10.13 -8.96 3.49
CA ASP A 133 10.82 -10.21 3.75
C ASP A 133 11.03 -11.03 2.47
N ASP A 134 12.11 -11.82 2.44
CA ASP A 134 12.45 -12.71 1.31
C ASP A 134 11.41 -13.81 1.12
N ALA A 135 10.83 -14.30 2.22
CA ALA A 135 9.89 -15.39 2.18
C ALA A 135 8.67 -15.02 1.34
N ASN A 136 8.14 -13.81 1.46
CA ASN A 136 7.05 -13.33 0.62
C ASN A 136 7.43 -13.22 -0.87
N GLY A 137 8.65 -12.78 -1.18
CA GLY A 137 9.18 -12.82 -2.55
C GLY A 137 9.24 -14.24 -3.14
N GLY A 138 9.66 -15.23 -2.34
CA GLY A 138 9.66 -16.65 -2.73
C GLY A 138 8.25 -17.20 -2.98
N LYS A 139 7.29 -16.85 -2.12
CA LYS A 139 5.87 -17.21 -2.28
C LYS A 139 5.27 -16.61 -3.55
N LEU A 140 5.54 -15.33 -3.82
CA LEU A 140 5.09 -14.64 -5.04
C LEU A 140 5.66 -15.26 -6.31
N ARG A 141 6.94 -15.64 -6.32
CA ARG A 141 7.54 -16.41 -7.42
C ARG A 141 6.86 -17.76 -7.63
N THR A 142 6.53 -18.46 -6.54
CA THR A 142 5.81 -19.75 -6.60
C THR A 142 4.43 -19.60 -7.23
N ILE A 143 3.67 -18.57 -6.84
CA ILE A 143 2.35 -18.29 -7.43
C ILE A 143 2.49 -17.95 -8.92
N LEU A 144 3.45 -17.06 -9.26
CA LEU A 144 3.70 -16.64 -10.64
C LEU A 144 4.05 -17.82 -11.56
N GLU A 145 4.80 -18.81 -11.04
CA GLU A 145 5.21 -20.01 -11.78
C GLU A 145 4.08 -21.04 -11.91
N LYS A 146 3.35 -21.31 -10.82
CA LYS A 146 2.44 -22.47 -10.75
C LYS A 146 0.97 -22.14 -11.00
N ASN A 147 0.54 -20.89 -10.83
CA ASN A 147 -0.87 -20.55 -11.00
C ASN A 147 -1.20 -20.42 -12.50
N PRO A 148 -2.26 -21.09 -13.00
CA PRO A 148 -2.60 -21.06 -14.42
C PRO A 148 -3.38 -19.80 -14.83
N HIS A 149 -3.90 -19.02 -13.87
CA HIS A 149 -4.74 -17.86 -14.17
C HIS A 149 -3.88 -16.61 -14.40
N GLN A 150 -3.98 -16.03 -15.60
CA GLN A 150 -3.21 -14.84 -15.98
C GLN A 150 -3.46 -13.63 -15.07
N GLU A 151 -4.69 -13.44 -14.57
CA GLU A 151 -5.00 -12.37 -13.61
C GLU A 151 -4.21 -12.54 -12.30
N VAL A 152 -4.14 -13.76 -11.76
CA VAL A 152 -3.33 -14.06 -10.57
C VAL A 152 -1.84 -13.90 -10.86
N GLN A 153 -1.37 -14.34 -12.03
CA GLN A 153 0.02 -14.14 -12.42
C GLN A 153 0.39 -12.64 -12.51
N ALA A 154 -0.49 -11.81 -13.06
CA ALA A 154 -0.28 -10.37 -13.14
C ALA A 154 -0.21 -9.74 -11.73
N GLU A 155 -1.12 -10.12 -10.83
CA GLU A 155 -1.07 -9.66 -9.43
C GLU A 155 0.19 -10.14 -8.70
N ALA A 156 0.62 -11.40 -8.91
CA ALA A 156 1.85 -11.93 -8.36
C ALA A 156 3.09 -11.20 -8.88
N CYS A 157 3.09 -10.85 -10.17
CA CYS A 157 4.17 -10.10 -10.81
C CYS A 157 4.26 -8.67 -10.25
N MET A 158 3.13 -7.97 -10.15
CA MET A 158 3.05 -6.63 -9.53
C MET A 158 3.53 -6.66 -8.07
N ALA A 159 3.01 -7.61 -7.28
CA ALA A 159 3.36 -7.74 -5.88
C ALA A 159 4.83 -8.13 -5.68
N LEU A 160 5.41 -8.97 -6.56
CA LEU A 160 6.82 -9.31 -6.52
C LEU A 160 7.70 -8.09 -6.77
N ALA A 161 7.32 -7.26 -7.75
CA ALA A 161 8.01 -6.01 -8.04
C ALA A 161 8.00 -5.07 -6.82
N GLN A 162 6.85 -4.93 -6.15
CA GLN A 162 6.69 -4.12 -4.94
C GLN A 162 7.49 -4.65 -3.75
N ASN A 163 7.42 -5.96 -3.47
CA ASN A 163 8.14 -6.60 -2.38
C ASN A 163 9.67 -6.45 -2.55
N LEU A 164 10.19 -6.74 -3.74
CA LEU A 164 11.63 -6.60 -4.05
C LEU A 164 12.10 -5.15 -3.90
N ARG A 165 11.30 -4.20 -4.38
CA ARG A 165 11.60 -2.77 -4.24
C ARG A 165 11.66 -2.37 -2.78
N GLN A 166 10.61 -2.68 -2.02
CA GLN A 166 10.52 -2.31 -0.61
C GLN A 166 11.69 -2.92 0.17
N ARG A 167 12.02 -4.19 -0.11
CA ARG A 167 13.16 -4.85 0.49
C ARG A 167 14.48 -4.17 0.14
N SER A 168 14.71 -3.80 -1.13
CA SER A 168 15.90 -3.02 -1.54
C SER A 168 16.01 -1.73 -0.73
N THR A 169 14.91 -0.97 -0.60
CA THR A 169 14.88 0.26 0.19
C THR A 169 15.22 0.03 1.66
N ILE A 170 14.63 -1.00 2.30
CA ILE A 170 14.91 -1.28 3.71
C ILE A 170 16.34 -1.79 3.92
N VAL A 171 16.84 -2.67 3.03
CA VAL A 171 18.21 -3.16 3.09
C VAL A 171 19.22 -2.01 3.02
N ARG A 172 19.05 -1.07 2.08
CA ARG A 172 19.90 0.13 2.01
C ARG A 172 19.87 0.94 3.30
N ARG A 173 18.67 1.20 3.84
CA ARG A 173 18.54 1.96 5.10
C ARG A 173 19.24 1.26 6.27
N ILE A 174 19.13 -0.06 6.37
CA ILE A 174 19.81 -0.84 7.41
C ILE A 174 21.34 -0.84 7.21
N GLN A 175 21.82 -0.83 5.96
CA GLN A 175 23.24 -0.77 5.64
C GLN A 175 23.85 0.62 5.90
N ASP A 176 23.10 1.68 5.58
CA ASP A 176 23.56 3.06 5.63
C ASP A 176 23.42 3.70 7.03
N ASP A 177 22.44 3.27 7.82
CA ASP A 177 22.08 3.90 9.09
C ASP A 177 22.01 2.88 10.25
N LYS A 178 22.95 3.03 11.19
CA LYS A 178 23.06 2.18 12.39
C LYS A 178 21.86 2.33 13.33
N GLU A 179 21.26 3.51 13.43
CA GLU A 179 20.09 3.73 14.28
C GLU A 179 18.89 3.00 13.67
N MET A 180 18.71 3.08 12.35
CA MET A 180 17.69 2.30 11.65
C MET A 180 17.91 0.80 11.81
N ALA A 181 19.14 0.32 11.65
CA ALA A 181 19.48 -1.08 11.89
C ALA A 181 19.05 -1.52 13.30
N SER A 182 19.39 -0.76 14.34
CA SER A 182 19.01 -1.06 15.73
C SER A 182 17.50 -1.05 15.95
N ARG A 183 16.78 -0.10 15.34
CA ARG A 183 15.30 -0.08 15.36
C ARG A 183 14.76 -1.38 14.76
N TYR A 184 15.22 -1.79 13.58
CA TYR A 184 14.80 -3.05 12.96
C TYR A 184 15.17 -4.29 13.78
N GLU A 185 16.30 -4.30 14.49
CA GLU A 185 16.69 -5.42 15.38
C GLU A 185 15.68 -5.62 16.50
N SER A 186 15.12 -4.52 17.04
CA SER A 186 14.10 -4.58 18.09
C SER A 186 12.80 -5.26 17.64
N PHE A 187 12.42 -5.07 16.36
CA PHE A 187 11.20 -5.63 15.78
C PHE A 187 11.42 -7.03 15.19
N LEU A 188 12.50 -7.24 14.42
CA LEU A 188 12.73 -8.44 13.62
C LEU A 188 13.70 -9.45 14.26
N GLY A 189 14.43 -9.04 15.29
CA GLY A 189 15.53 -9.80 15.87
C GLY A 189 16.86 -9.59 15.14
N LYS A 190 17.96 -9.73 15.90
CA LYS A 190 19.33 -9.49 15.41
C LYS A 190 19.72 -10.36 14.23
N GLU A 191 19.38 -11.65 14.27
CA GLU A 191 19.73 -12.59 13.20
C GLU A 191 19.14 -12.17 11.85
N THR A 192 17.84 -11.82 11.82
CA THR A 192 17.16 -11.34 10.62
C THR A 192 17.82 -10.09 10.05
N VAL A 193 18.16 -9.11 10.90
CA VAL A 193 18.82 -7.88 10.45
C VAL A 193 20.23 -8.14 9.92
N GLU A 194 20.99 -9.05 10.54
CA GLU A 194 22.30 -9.44 10.04
C GLU A 194 22.21 -10.14 8.67
N GLN A 195 21.17 -10.93 8.43
CA GLN A 195 20.90 -11.48 7.10
C GLN A 195 20.52 -10.37 6.10
N MET A 196 19.70 -9.39 6.51
CA MET A 196 19.34 -8.26 5.65
C MET A 196 20.56 -7.40 5.28
N LYS A 197 21.50 -7.16 6.20
CA LYS A 197 22.75 -6.42 5.92
C LYS A 197 23.59 -7.07 4.82
N LYS A 198 23.53 -8.40 4.69
CA LYS A 198 24.27 -9.17 3.67
C LYS A 198 23.56 -9.21 2.31
N ALA A 199 22.31 -8.76 2.22
CA ALA A 199 21.57 -8.78 0.96
C ALA A 199 22.12 -7.73 -0.02
N ASP A 200 22.13 -8.09 -1.31
CA ASP A 200 22.50 -7.18 -2.39
C ASP A 200 21.31 -6.30 -2.77
N ALA A 201 21.29 -5.07 -2.23
CA ALA A 201 20.25 -4.10 -2.49
C ALA A 201 20.16 -3.68 -3.98
N ALA A 202 21.28 -3.64 -4.70
CA ALA A 202 21.29 -3.28 -6.13
C ALA A 202 20.67 -4.41 -6.96
N LYS A 203 20.98 -5.67 -6.64
CA LYS A 203 20.34 -6.82 -7.28
C LYS A 203 18.84 -6.85 -7.02
N LEU A 204 18.39 -6.60 -5.78
CA LEU A 204 16.96 -6.52 -5.44
C LEU A 204 16.24 -5.42 -6.23
N GLU A 205 16.85 -4.25 -6.42
CA GLU A 205 16.28 -3.18 -7.25
C GLU A 205 16.21 -3.62 -8.72
N SER A 206 17.28 -4.19 -9.26
CA SER A 206 17.30 -4.71 -10.64
C SER A 206 16.24 -5.79 -10.88
N ASP A 207 16.00 -6.67 -9.90
CA ASP A 207 14.98 -7.71 -10.00
C ASP A 207 13.56 -7.13 -9.91
N SER A 208 13.36 -6.09 -9.09
CA SER A 208 12.12 -5.33 -9.07
C SER A 208 11.82 -4.68 -10.43
N GLU A 209 12.81 -4.02 -11.04
CA GLU A 209 12.68 -3.45 -12.38
C GLU A 209 12.34 -4.50 -13.44
N ALA A 210 12.96 -5.68 -13.36
CA ALA A 210 12.65 -6.79 -14.25
C ALA A 210 11.20 -7.29 -14.09
N ALA A 211 10.70 -7.38 -12.85
CA ALA A 211 9.31 -7.74 -12.58
C ALA A 211 8.32 -6.67 -13.11
N PHE A 212 8.60 -5.38 -12.92
CA PHE A 212 7.77 -4.31 -13.50
C PHE A 212 7.75 -4.34 -15.03
N ARG A 213 8.90 -4.59 -15.67
CA ARG A 213 8.96 -4.77 -17.14
C ARG A 213 8.12 -5.98 -17.59
N MET A 214 8.25 -7.11 -16.89
CA MET A 214 7.45 -8.30 -17.19
C MET A 214 5.95 -8.01 -17.09
N LEU A 215 5.51 -7.27 -16.08
CA LEU A 215 4.11 -6.83 -15.95
C LEU A 215 3.65 -6.01 -17.16
N GLY A 216 4.45 -5.01 -17.56
CA GLY A 216 4.18 -4.15 -18.71
C GLY A 216 4.18 -4.87 -20.06
N ASP A 217 5.07 -5.84 -20.25
CA ASP A 217 5.24 -6.52 -21.53
C ASP A 217 4.28 -7.71 -21.71
N LYS A 218 4.07 -8.49 -20.65
CA LYS A 218 3.32 -9.75 -20.75
C LYS A 218 1.86 -9.61 -20.36
N TYR A 219 1.54 -8.78 -19.38
CA TYR A 219 0.25 -8.82 -18.69
C TYR A 219 -0.60 -7.56 -18.91
N LEU A 220 0.01 -6.42 -19.23
CA LEU A 220 -0.68 -5.12 -19.32
C LEU A 220 -1.92 -5.14 -20.24
N SER A 221 -1.83 -5.78 -21.41
CA SER A 221 -2.92 -5.82 -22.39
C SER A 221 -4.17 -6.57 -21.92
N GLN A 222 -4.03 -7.43 -20.91
CA GLN A 222 -5.11 -8.25 -20.36
C GLN A 222 -5.74 -7.62 -19.12
N LEU A 223 -5.10 -6.59 -18.54
CA LEU A 223 -5.58 -5.95 -17.33
C LEU A 223 -6.82 -5.08 -17.63
N LYS A 224 -7.81 -5.22 -16.75
CA LYS A 224 -8.99 -4.35 -16.74
C LYS A 224 -8.57 -2.90 -16.48
N PRO A 225 -9.22 -1.90 -17.11
CA PRO A 225 -8.82 -0.50 -16.95
C PRO A 225 -8.82 -0.05 -15.48
N GLU A 226 -9.79 -0.49 -14.69
CA GLU A 226 -9.88 -0.17 -13.25
C GLU A 226 -8.64 -0.65 -12.50
N ARG A 227 -8.12 -1.82 -12.87
CA ARG A 227 -6.91 -2.35 -12.24
C ARG A 227 -5.67 -1.54 -12.65
N ILE A 228 -5.55 -1.15 -13.92
CA ILE A 228 -4.44 -0.32 -14.40
C ILE A 228 -4.47 1.05 -13.70
N LEU A 229 -5.64 1.66 -13.56
CA LEU A 229 -5.81 2.91 -12.82
C LEU A 229 -5.38 2.76 -11.36
N ASN A 230 -5.75 1.66 -10.70
CA ASN A 230 -5.30 1.37 -9.33
C ASN A 230 -3.78 1.17 -9.25
N ILE A 231 -3.16 0.49 -10.22
CA ILE A 231 -1.69 0.35 -10.30
C ILE A 231 -1.04 1.73 -10.44
N CYS A 232 -1.55 2.58 -11.33
CA CYS A 232 -1.03 3.93 -11.52
C CYS A 232 -1.09 4.73 -10.22
N GLN A 233 -2.22 4.68 -9.51
CA GLN A 233 -2.39 5.36 -8.22
C GLN A 233 -1.46 4.81 -7.14
N GLN A 234 -1.25 3.49 -7.07
CA GLN A 234 -0.31 2.89 -6.11
C GLN A 234 1.14 3.34 -6.37
N LEU A 235 1.52 3.53 -7.64
CA LEU A 235 2.87 3.90 -8.01
C LEU A 235 3.17 5.40 -7.82
N SER A 236 2.17 6.28 -7.63
CA SER A 236 2.40 7.73 -7.54
C SER A 236 3.26 8.17 -6.35
N PHE A 237 3.41 7.33 -5.31
CA PHE A 237 4.15 7.64 -4.08
C PHE A 237 5.34 6.70 -3.82
N ASN A 238 5.51 5.65 -4.63
CA ASN A 238 6.47 4.60 -4.32
C ASN A 238 6.85 3.79 -5.56
N ALA A 239 7.00 4.44 -6.72
CA ALA A 239 7.31 3.76 -7.98
C ALA A 239 8.74 3.19 -8.02
N GLY A 240 9.73 4.00 -7.61
CA GLY A 240 11.13 3.76 -7.99
C GLY A 240 11.31 3.69 -9.52
N LYS A 241 12.52 3.35 -9.97
CA LYS A 241 12.83 3.29 -11.41
C LYS A 241 11.95 2.29 -12.18
N GLY A 242 11.70 1.12 -11.59
CA GLY A 242 10.87 0.09 -12.20
C GLY A 242 9.41 0.50 -12.36
N GLY A 243 8.82 1.11 -11.33
CA GLY A 243 7.45 1.62 -11.40
C GLY A 243 7.32 2.78 -12.38
N GLU A 244 8.30 3.68 -12.45
CA GLU A 244 8.32 4.75 -13.46
C GLU A 244 8.38 4.18 -14.89
N SER A 245 9.19 3.15 -15.10
CA SER A 245 9.25 2.44 -16.39
C SER A 245 7.91 1.81 -16.78
N LEU A 246 7.21 1.19 -15.82
CA LEU A 246 5.87 0.68 -16.03
C LEU A 246 4.87 1.80 -16.36
N LEU A 247 4.90 2.93 -15.64
CA LEU A 247 4.02 4.07 -15.91
C LEU A 247 4.24 4.64 -17.32
N ARG A 248 5.50 4.75 -17.77
CA ARG A 248 5.83 5.11 -19.16
C ARG A 248 5.26 4.09 -20.15
N THR A 249 5.44 2.80 -19.87
CA THR A 249 4.90 1.72 -20.69
C THR A 249 3.37 1.79 -20.81
N ILE A 250 2.67 2.11 -19.72
CA ILE A 250 1.20 2.30 -19.71
C ILE A 250 0.83 3.52 -20.57
N MET A 251 1.53 4.64 -20.42
CA MET A 251 1.28 5.84 -21.24
C MET A 251 1.47 5.58 -22.74
N ASP A 252 2.46 4.76 -23.11
CA ASP A 252 2.83 4.51 -24.50
C ASP A 252 1.98 3.43 -25.17
N LYS A 253 1.65 2.34 -24.44
CA LYS A 253 0.95 1.19 -25.01
C LYS A 253 -0.57 1.24 -24.85
N ASP A 254 -1.09 1.85 -23.79
CA ASP A 254 -2.54 1.91 -23.54
C ASP A 254 -3.21 2.96 -24.43
N GLN A 255 -4.33 2.59 -25.07
CA GLN A 255 -5.06 3.47 -25.99
C GLN A 255 -6.14 4.30 -25.29
N ARG A 256 -6.44 4.01 -24.01
CA ARG A 256 -7.51 4.67 -23.27
C ARG A 256 -7.00 5.96 -22.64
N ARG A 257 -7.64 7.08 -23.01
CA ARG A 257 -7.22 8.43 -22.61
C ARG A 257 -7.24 8.64 -21.09
N ASP A 258 -8.20 8.05 -20.39
CA ASP A 258 -8.30 8.11 -18.93
C ASP A 258 -7.12 7.38 -18.26
N VAL A 259 -6.77 6.19 -18.74
CA VAL A 259 -5.60 5.43 -18.29
C VAL A 259 -4.31 6.21 -18.56
N GLN A 260 -4.13 6.74 -19.77
CA GLN A 260 -2.95 7.54 -20.13
C GLN A 260 -2.83 8.80 -19.26
N GLY A 261 -3.94 9.49 -19.00
CA GLY A 261 -3.95 10.69 -18.17
C GLY A 261 -3.58 10.42 -16.71
N VAL A 262 -4.13 9.35 -16.12
CA VAL A 262 -3.79 8.95 -14.75
C VAL A 262 -2.34 8.43 -14.68
N ALA A 263 -1.86 7.68 -15.67
CA ALA A 263 -0.47 7.24 -15.73
C ALA A 263 0.51 8.42 -15.86
N CYS A 264 0.18 9.42 -16.68
CA CYS A 264 0.97 10.64 -16.84
C CYS A 264 1.09 11.42 -15.53
N LEU A 265 -0.03 11.60 -14.83
CA LEU A 265 -0.06 12.27 -13.53
C LEU A 265 0.74 11.49 -12.49
N SER A 266 0.54 10.17 -12.41
CA SER A 266 1.26 9.31 -11.47
C SER A 266 2.77 9.29 -11.72
N LEU A 267 3.19 9.32 -13.00
CA LEU A 267 4.61 9.38 -13.36
C LEU A 267 5.24 10.70 -12.90
N ALA A 268 4.57 11.83 -13.19
CA ALA A 268 5.03 13.14 -12.74
C ALA A 268 5.17 13.20 -11.21
N SER A 269 4.14 12.76 -10.46
CA SER A 269 4.19 12.71 -9.00
C SER A 269 5.33 11.82 -8.47
N ALA A 270 5.52 10.63 -9.04
CA ALA A 270 6.60 9.72 -8.64
C ALA A 270 7.99 10.31 -8.93
N MET A 271 8.16 10.98 -10.07
CA MET A 271 9.40 11.66 -10.43
C MET A 271 9.70 12.86 -9.52
N LYS A 272 8.68 13.67 -9.19
CA LYS A 272 8.81 14.77 -8.21
C LYS A 272 9.38 14.25 -6.90
N GLN A 273 8.75 13.20 -6.35
CA GLN A 273 9.19 12.60 -5.10
C GLN A 273 10.64 12.08 -5.19
N ARG A 274 11.01 11.40 -6.27
CA ARG A 274 12.39 10.93 -6.45
C ARG A 274 13.38 12.08 -6.49
N ALA A 275 13.04 13.18 -7.15
CA ALA A 275 13.90 14.36 -7.18
C ALA A 275 14.12 14.94 -5.77
N ASP A 276 13.07 14.98 -4.96
CA ASP A 276 13.14 15.45 -3.58
C ASP A 276 13.99 14.50 -2.69
N GLU A 277 13.89 13.19 -2.91
CA GLU A 277 14.68 12.19 -2.18
C GLU A 277 16.20 12.25 -2.47
N ILE A 278 16.59 12.65 -3.68
CA ILE A 278 18.00 12.63 -4.09
C ILE A 278 18.67 14.01 -4.08
N VAL A 279 17.93 15.11 -3.88
CA VAL A 279 18.46 16.48 -4.06
C VAL A 279 19.72 16.76 -3.24
N GLU A 280 19.83 16.23 -2.03
CA GLU A 280 21.01 16.38 -1.17
C GLU A 280 22.21 15.56 -1.67
N LYS A 281 21.96 14.41 -2.31
CA LYS A 281 22.99 13.49 -2.80
C LYS A 281 23.46 13.82 -4.22
N ASP A 282 22.54 14.26 -5.08
CA ASP A 282 22.77 14.59 -6.48
C ASP A 282 21.81 15.69 -6.96
N ALA A 283 22.16 16.94 -6.65
CA ALA A 283 21.37 18.11 -7.02
C ALA A 283 21.20 18.28 -8.54
N LYS A 284 22.19 17.85 -9.33
CA LYS A 284 22.14 17.97 -10.80
C LYS A 284 21.12 17.01 -11.38
N GLU A 285 21.12 15.77 -10.92
CA GLU A 285 20.13 14.78 -11.31
C GLU A 285 18.73 15.15 -10.83
N ALA A 286 18.60 15.64 -9.59
CA ALA A 286 17.33 16.14 -9.06
C ALA A 286 16.74 17.26 -9.94
N ALA A 287 17.57 18.23 -10.35
CA ALA A 287 17.15 19.31 -11.23
C ALA A 287 16.69 18.80 -12.61
N ARG A 288 17.38 17.81 -13.19
CA ARG A 288 16.94 17.16 -14.43
C ARG A 288 15.57 16.50 -14.27
N ILE A 289 15.38 15.72 -13.21
CA ILE A 289 14.12 15.03 -12.95
C ILE A 289 12.97 16.03 -12.71
N ARG A 290 13.23 17.15 -12.01
CA ARG A 290 12.23 18.21 -11.81
C ARG A 290 11.78 18.83 -13.12
N LYS A 291 12.71 19.05 -14.06
CA LYS A 291 12.36 19.54 -15.40
C LYS A 291 11.46 18.55 -16.15
N ASP A 292 11.86 17.27 -16.20
CA ASP A 292 11.06 16.23 -16.86
C ASP A 292 9.66 16.08 -16.21
N CYS A 293 9.60 16.25 -14.89
CA CYS A 293 8.35 16.25 -14.12
C CYS A 293 7.44 17.42 -14.48
N GLU A 294 7.99 18.63 -14.61
CA GLU A 294 7.26 19.81 -15.06
C GLU A 294 6.65 19.59 -16.44
N GLU A 295 7.42 19.09 -17.40
CA GLU A 295 6.94 18.77 -18.76
C GLU A 295 5.79 17.73 -18.75
N LEU A 296 5.84 16.75 -17.84
CA LEU A 296 4.75 15.77 -17.67
C LEU A 296 3.50 16.39 -17.05
N PHE A 297 3.64 17.31 -16.09
CA PHE A 297 2.49 18.03 -15.55
C PHE A 297 1.88 18.99 -16.57
N GLU A 298 2.68 19.67 -17.40
CA GLU A 298 2.19 20.45 -18.52
C GLU A 298 1.39 19.57 -19.48
N ARG A 299 1.93 18.40 -19.86
CA ARG A 299 1.20 17.41 -20.67
C ARG A 299 -0.11 16.96 -20.01
N CYS A 300 -0.16 16.82 -18.69
CA CYS A 300 -1.39 16.52 -17.95
C CYS A 300 -2.45 17.61 -18.15
N VAL A 301 -2.05 18.88 -18.03
CA VAL A 301 -2.94 20.03 -18.22
C VAL A 301 -3.38 20.15 -19.68
N GLU A 302 -2.50 19.93 -20.64
CA GLU A 302 -2.82 20.10 -22.07
C GLU A 302 -3.70 18.97 -22.61
N LYS A 303 -3.35 17.71 -22.30
CA LYS A 303 -3.94 16.55 -22.97
C LYS A 303 -4.99 15.83 -22.15
N PHE A 304 -5.01 16.02 -20.83
CA PHE A 304 -5.79 15.19 -19.91
C PHE A 304 -6.55 15.99 -18.86
N ALA A 305 -6.75 17.31 -19.05
CA ALA A 305 -7.28 18.20 -18.01
C ALA A 305 -8.58 17.70 -17.33
N ASP A 306 -9.51 17.17 -18.11
CA ASP A 306 -10.84 16.69 -17.72
C ASP A 306 -10.87 15.23 -17.24
N VAL A 307 -9.77 14.49 -17.36
CA VAL A 307 -9.70 13.09 -16.92
C VAL A 307 -9.88 13.03 -15.41
N LYS A 308 -10.78 12.18 -14.92
CA LYS A 308 -10.99 11.96 -13.48
C LYS A 308 -9.80 11.24 -12.86
N ALA A 309 -9.30 11.76 -11.75
CA ALA A 309 -8.15 11.23 -11.02
C ALA A 309 -8.57 10.70 -9.63
N GLY A 310 -9.49 9.73 -9.61
CA GLY A 310 -10.06 9.18 -8.38
C GLY A 310 -10.98 10.17 -7.65
N PHE A 311 -10.94 10.16 -6.31
CA PHE A 311 -11.78 11.05 -5.48
C PHE A 311 -11.26 12.49 -5.37
N ARG A 312 -10.08 12.81 -5.92
CA ARG A 312 -9.38 14.09 -5.73
C ARG A 312 -9.49 15.03 -6.94
N GLY A 313 -10.64 15.02 -7.62
CA GLY A 313 -10.89 15.86 -8.79
C GLY A 313 -10.29 15.30 -10.08
N THR A 314 -9.86 16.20 -10.95
CA THR A 314 -9.34 15.89 -12.29
C THR A 314 -7.81 15.88 -12.35
N VAL A 315 -7.26 15.25 -13.40
CA VAL A 315 -5.83 15.27 -13.71
C VAL A 315 -5.33 16.70 -13.90
N GLY A 316 -6.11 17.56 -14.57
CA GLY A 316 -5.74 18.95 -14.82
C GLY A 316 -5.68 19.80 -13.54
N GLU A 317 -6.67 19.68 -12.66
CA GLU A 317 -6.67 20.40 -11.38
C GLU A 317 -5.45 20.03 -10.53
N ARG A 318 -5.15 18.73 -10.43
CA ARG A 318 -3.99 18.23 -9.69
C ARG A 318 -2.68 18.72 -10.32
N ALA A 319 -2.52 18.58 -11.64
CA ALA A 319 -1.31 19.01 -12.33
C ALA A 319 -1.08 20.53 -12.24
N LYS A 320 -2.14 21.35 -12.28
CA LYS A 320 -2.02 22.80 -12.08
C LYS A 320 -1.52 23.16 -10.68
N GLY A 321 -2.01 22.46 -9.65
CA GLY A 321 -1.53 22.63 -8.28
C GLY A 321 -0.03 22.30 -8.17
N GLU A 322 0.38 21.16 -8.71
CA GLU A 322 1.78 20.73 -8.70
C GLU A 322 2.70 21.68 -9.50
N LEU A 323 2.26 22.15 -10.67
CA LEU A 323 2.98 23.17 -11.45
C LEU A 323 3.14 24.48 -10.67
N PHE A 324 2.10 24.88 -9.92
CA PHE A 324 2.20 26.06 -9.07
C PHE A 324 3.26 25.87 -7.98
N GLU A 325 3.27 24.72 -7.30
CA GLU A 325 4.30 24.41 -6.30
C GLU A 325 5.72 24.43 -6.90
N ILE A 326 5.92 23.77 -8.04
CA ILE A 326 7.22 23.70 -8.73
C ILE A 326 7.72 25.10 -9.09
N ARG A 327 6.84 25.97 -9.59
CA ARG A 327 7.21 27.30 -10.12
C ARG A 327 7.30 28.38 -9.07
N ASN A 328 6.65 28.21 -7.92
CA ASN A 328 6.50 29.30 -6.94
C ASN A 328 6.93 28.93 -5.51
N LEU A 329 7.00 27.65 -5.15
CA LEU A 329 7.23 27.19 -3.77
C LEU A 329 8.47 26.30 -3.61
N ALA A 330 9.28 26.13 -4.65
CA ALA A 330 10.49 25.32 -4.60
C ALA A 330 11.66 26.00 -3.86
N VAL A 331 12.55 25.20 -3.26
CA VAL A 331 13.78 25.67 -2.61
C VAL A 331 14.60 26.54 -3.56
N GLY A 332 15.04 27.71 -3.07
CA GLY A 332 15.79 28.70 -3.83
C GLY A 332 14.93 29.80 -4.45
N LEU A 333 13.60 29.65 -4.46
CA LEU A 333 12.69 30.72 -4.88
C LEU A 333 12.37 31.67 -3.72
N PRO A 334 12.06 32.96 -4.00
CA PRO A 334 11.53 33.87 -2.99
C PRO A 334 10.24 33.31 -2.39
N ALA A 335 10.16 33.27 -1.05
CA ALA A 335 8.92 32.90 -0.36
C ALA A 335 7.76 33.85 -0.78
N PRO A 336 6.55 33.33 -1.01
CA PRO A 336 5.39 34.15 -1.36
C PRO A 336 5.12 35.23 -0.30
N LYS A 337 4.44 36.31 -0.72
CA LYS A 337 3.93 37.30 0.22
C LYS A 337 2.96 36.61 1.19
N VAL A 338 3.23 36.71 2.48
CA VAL A 338 2.30 36.33 3.55
C VAL A 338 2.00 37.58 4.36
N GLU A 339 0.71 37.81 4.60
CA GLU A 339 0.20 38.86 5.47
C GLU A 339 -0.92 38.28 6.33
N GLY A 340 -1.00 38.74 7.57
CA GLY A 340 -1.98 38.25 8.53
C GLY A 340 -1.96 39.05 9.81
N GLU A 341 -2.79 38.61 10.75
CA GLU A 341 -2.81 39.10 12.13
C GLU A 341 -2.30 38.00 13.04
N ASP A 342 -1.47 38.34 14.00
CA ASP A 342 -1.07 37.41 15.06
C ASP A 342 -2.18 37.26 16.12
N GLN A 343 -1.93 36.42 17.12
CA GLN A 343 -2.86 36.13 18.23
C GLN A 343 -3.24 37.36 19.08
N ASP A 344 -2.48 38.45 19.00
CA ASP A 344 -2.75 39.72 19.69
C ASP A 344 -3.45 40.75 18.76
N GLY A 345 -3.82 40.34 17.55
CA GLY A 345 -4.44 41.19 16.53
C GLY A 345 -3.46 42.13 15.82
N LYS A 346 -2.15 41.93 15.99
CA LYS A 346 -1.14 42.76 15.35
C LYS A 346 -0.91 42.26 13.92
N LYS A 347 -1.06 43.18 12.97
CA LYS A 347 -0.75 42.91 11.56
C LYS A 347 0.74 42.66 11.38
N PHE A 348 1.08 41.65 10.60
CA PHE A 348 2.44 41.37 10.16
C PHE A 348 2.48 41.02 8.67
N THR A 349 3.64 41.22 8.07
CA THR A 349 4.00 40.67 6.76
C THR A 349 5.26 39.83 6.89
N LEU A 350 5.42 38.80 6.05
CA LEU A 350 6.66 38.01 6.04
C LEU A 350 7.90 38.87 5.75
N SER A 351 7.75 39.96 4.99
CA SER A 351 8.84 40.90 4.71
C SER A 351 9.34 41.67 5.94
N ASP A 352 8.55 41.76 7.01
CA ASP A 352 8.97 42.41 8.27
C ASP A 352 10.14 41.66 8.94
N TYR A 353 10.36 40.41 8.56
CA TYR A 353 11.40 39.53 9.08
C TYR A 353 12.63 39.43 8.17
N LYS A 354 12.75 40.29 7.14
CA LYS A 354 13.94 40.33 6.28
C LYS A 354 15.23 40.46 7.11
N GLY A 355 16.25 39.68 6.75
CA GLY A 355 17.52 39.61 7.46
C GLY A 355 17.54 38.61 8.63
N LYS A 356 16.43 37.91 8.90
CA LYS A 356 16.34 36.83 9.88
C LYS A 356 16.15 35.48 9.18
N VAL A 357 16.52 34.41 9.88
CA VAL A 357 16.04 33.05 9.56
C VAL A 357 14.65 32.91 10.15
N VAL A 358 13.67 32.55 9.32
CA VAL A 358 12.27 32.44 9.70
C VAL A 358 11.80 31.00 9.50
N LEU A 359 11.25 30.40 10.56
CA LEU A 359 10.50 29.16 10.47
C LEU A 359 9.01 29.52 10.38
N LEU A 360 8.34 29.11 9.30
CA LEU A 360 6.90 29.26 9.14
C LEU A 360 6.24 27.89 9.34
N ASP A 361 5.42 27.77 10.39
CA ASP A 361 4.75 26.52 10.76
C ASP A 361 3.24 26.63 10.52
N PHE A 362 2.68 25.66 9.80
CA PHE A 362 1.26 25.60 9.45
C PHE A 362 0.59 24.48 10.25
N TRP A 363 -0.32 24.84 11.16
CA TRP A 363 -1.00 23.91 12.05
C TRP A 363 -2.51 24.19 12.10
N SER A 364 -3.28 23.21 12.55
CA SER A 364 -4.72 23.33 12.78
C SER A 364 -5.08 22.79 14.16
N GLU A 365 -5.86 23.54 14.93
CA GLU A 365 -6.46 23.08 16.18
C GLU A 365 -7.78 22.36 15.85
N PHE A 366 -7.96 21.13 16.33
CA PHE A 366 -9.14 20.28 16.08
C PHE A 366 -10.01 20.13 17.32
#